data_AF-A0AAW6LFA2-F1
#
_entry.id   AF-A0AAW6LFA2-F1
#
_cell.length_a   1.000
_cell.length_b   1.000
_cell.length_c   1.000
_cell.angle_alpha   90.00
_cell.angle_beta   90.00
_cell.angle_gamma   90.00
#
_symmetry.space_group_name_H-M   'P 1'
#
loop_
_entity.id
_entity.type
_entity.pdbx_description
1 polymer ?
#
loop_
_entity_poly.entity_id
_entity_poly.type
_entity_poly.pdbx_seq_one_letter_code
_entity_poly.pdbx_strand_id
1 'polypeptide(L)'
;MSSQFVEASTSDNPDPLPSWQDGTPKQAVRQFVERATTEGSPDEIAPEDRIAVFDNDGTLWCEKPMPIQLDFILRRLVEMTAQDPSLRNRQPWQAAFEKDYAWLNEVISKHYRGDDSALKVLAAGVLAAFAEVTVDEFETHADTYLRTASHPTLDREYLHCSYAPMVELLDYLAAKGFSNYIVSGGGRDFMRPISQEVYGIPRDRVIGSGVALTWKDDGHSGTILRQPQTDVVDDGPAKPVQIWNRIGRRPVIAAGNSNGDLPMLKFAEHPNVPALRLLVLHDDPEREFDYVDGAEHALDVSRANGWTVVSIKKDWKTVFERFAE
;
A
#
# COMPACT_ATOMS: atom_id res chain seq x y z
N MET A 1 -2.92 -57.58 27.92
CA MET A 1 -3.89 -56.78 27.15
C MET A 1 -3.41 -55.35 27.21
N SER A 2 -2.70 -54.89 26.18
CA SER A 2 -2.18 -53.53 26.10
C SER A 2 -3.28 -52.60 25.59
N SER A 3 -3.72 -51.67 26.42
CA SER A 3 -4.52 -50.53 25.98
C SER A 3 -3.54 -49.42 25.59
N GLN A 4 -3.35 -49.24 24.28
CA GLN A 4 -2.72 -48.04 23.73
C GLN A 4 -3.81 -46.96 23.67
N PHE A 5 -3.64 -45.91 24.46
CA PHE A 5 -4.32 -44.64 24.21
C PHE A 5 -3.68 -44.02 22.97
N VAL A 6 -4.50 -43.81 21.94
CA VAL A 6 -4.14 -42.97 20.80
C VAL A 6 -4.37 -41.53 21.26
N GLU A 7 -3.29 -40.82 21.59
CA GLU A 7 -3.34 -39.36 21.68
C GLU A 7 -3.62 -38.82 20.28
N ALA A 8 -4.76 -38.14 20.13
CA ALA A 8 -5.02 -37.33 18.95
C ALA A 8 -4.03 -36.16 18.97
N SER A 9 -3.13 -36.08 17.99
CA SER A 9 -2.31 -34.88 17.81
C SER A 9 -3.20 -33.77 17.26
N THR A 10 -3.74 -32.95 18.16
CA THR A 10 -4.17 -31.59 17.80
C THR A 10 -2.92 -30.87 17.32
N SER A 11 -2.79 -30.66 16.00
CA SER A 11 -1.80 -29.77 15.46
C SER A 11 -2.14 -28.36 15.96
N ASP A 12 -1.54 -27.99 17.08
CA ASP A 12 -1.75 -26.71 17.78
C ASP A 12 -0.99 -25.58 17.06
N ASN A 13 -1.13 -25.53 15.74
CA ASN A 13 -0.57 -24.45 14.94
C ASN A 13 -1.69 -23.43 14.76
N PRO A 14 -1.61 -22.25 15.40
CA PRO A 14 -2.64 -21.23 15.29
C PRO A 14 -2.87 -20.89 13.82
N ASP A 15 -4.14 -20.63 13.47
CA ASP A 15 -4.51 -20.21 12.12
C ASP A 15 -3.70 -18.95 11.75
N PRO A 16 -2.88 -18.97 10.68
CA PRO A 16 -2.02 -17.84 10.35
C PRO A 16 -2.79 -16.65 9.73
N LEU A 17 -4.08 -16.84 9.42
CA LEU A 17 -4.94 -15.82 8.80
C LEU A 17 -6.27 -15.68 9.58
N PRO A 18 -6.23 -15.37 10.90
CA PRO A 18 -7.40 -15.44 11.77
C PRO A 18 -8.49 -14.40 11.45
N SER A 19 -8.15 -13.24 10.88
CA SER A 19 -9.10 -12.23 10.44
C SER A 19 -9.70 -12.52 9.06
N TRP A 20 -9.26 -13.57 8.38
CA TRP A 20 -9.89 -14.04 7.14
C TRP A 20 -11.04 -15.01 7.44
N GLN A 21 -12.14 -14.85 6.70
CA GLN A 21 -13.22 -15.82 6.62
C GLN A 21 -12.72 -17.12 5.96
N ASP A 22 -13.27 -18.24 6.42
CA ASP A 22 -12.99 -19.52 5.81
C ASP A 22 -13.74 -19.59 4.47
N GLY A 23 -13.01 -19.34 3.39
CA GLY A 23 -13.57 -19.22 2.04
C GLY A 23 -12.50 -19.36 0.96
N THR A 24 -12.93 -19.20 -0.29
CA THR A 24 -12.07 -19.41 -1.46
C THR A 24 -10.80 -18.56 -1.44
N PRO A 25 -10.83 -17.25 -1.08
CA PRO A 25 -9.60 -16.45 -1.08
C PRO A 25 -8.56 -16.92 -0.05
N LYS A 26 -8.99 -17.19 1.20
CA LYS A 26 -8.10 -17.71 2.24
C LYS A 26 -7.49 -19.07 1.85
N GLN A 27 -8.29 -19.94 1.24
CA GLN A 27 -7.82 -21.24 0.73
C GLN A 27 -6.82 -21.07 -0.41
N ALA A 28 -7.08 -20.16 -1.36
CA ALA A 28 -6.18 -19.89 -2.49
C ALA A 28 -4.79 -19.42 -2.00
N VAL A 29 -4.76 -18.48 -1.04
CA VAL A 29 -3.52 -18.02 -0.39
C VAL A 29 -2.79 -19.19 0.26
N ARG A 30 -3.45 -19.94 1.14
CA ARG A 30 -2.80 -21.04 1.90
C ARG A 30 -2.27 -22.13 0.97
N GLN A 31 -3.05 -22.53 -0.02
CA GLN A 31 -2.65 -23.57 -0.98
C GLN A 31 -1.48 -23.11 -1.86
N PHE A 32 -1.47 -21.84 -2.30
CA PHE A 32 -0.34 -21.31 -3.05
C PHE A 32 0.94 -21.34 -2.21
N VAL A 33 0.89 -20.83 -0.98
CA VAL A 33 2.04 -20.77 -0.09
C VAL A 33 2.55 -22.16 0.27
N GLU A 34 1.65 -23.11 0.54
CA GLU A 34 2.02 -24.50 0.82
C GLU A 34 2.74 -25.13 -0.38
N ARG A 35 2.18 -25.03 -1.60
CA ARG A 35 2.80 -25.57 -2.80
C ARG A 35 4.14 -24.91 -3.14
N ALA A 36 4.26 -23.60 -2.95
CA ALA A 36 5.47 -22.84 -3.21
C ALA A 36 6.62 -23.13 -2.24
N THR A 37 6.32 -23.65 -1.05
CA THR A 37 7.31 -23.77 0.04
C THR A 37 7.57 -25.20 0.50
N THR A 38 6.84 -26.17 -0.04
CA THR A 38 7.03 -27.60 0.26
C THR A 38 8.14 -28.19 -0.61
N GLU A 39 9.17 -28.74 0.03
CA GLU A 39 10.28 -29.41 -0.64
C GLU A 39 9.79 -30.57 -1.52
N GLY A 40 10.20 -30.59 -2.78
CA GLY A 40 9.82 -31.60 -3.77
C GLY A 40 8.43 -31.38 -4.39
N SER A 41 7.73 -30.30 -4.05
CA SER A 41 6.53 -29.86 -4.77
C SER A 41 6.88 -29.51 -6.23
N PRO A 42 6.03 -29.86 -7.21
CA PRO A 42 6.25 -29.43 -8.60
C PRO A 42 6.18 -27.90 -8.76
N ASP A 43 5.56 -27.23 -7.79
CA ASP A 43 5.37 -25.79 -7.71
C ASP A 43 6.36 -25.12 -6.73
N GLU A 44 7.35 -25.87 -6.21
CA GLU A 44 8.32 -25.33 -5.25
C GLU A 44 9.09 -24.13 -5.84
N ILE A 45 9.17 -23.05 -5.05
CA ILE A 45 9.90 -21.84 -5.40
C ILE A 45 11.10 -21.72 -4.46
N ALA A 46 12.28 -21.50 -5.03
CA ALA A 46 13.51 -21.29 -4.26
C ALA A 46 13.36 -20.06 -3.34
N PRO A 47 13.86 -20.09 -2.09
CA PRO A 47 13.68 -18.99 -1.13
C PRO A 47 14.02 -17.59 -1.67
N GLU A 48 15.07 -17.47 -2.48
CA GLU A 48 15.50 -16.23 -3.13
C GLU A 48 14.53 -15.69 -4.20
N ASP A 49 13.63 -16.53 -4.70
CA ASP A 49 12.61 -16.19 -5.70
C ASP A 49 11.20 -16.00 -5.10
N ARG A 50 11.04 -16.19 -3.78
CA ARG A 50 9.79 -15.98 -3.05
C ARG A 50 9.52 -14.49 -2.81
N ILE A 51 9.38 -13.73 -3.88
CA ILE A 51 9.13 -12.29 -3.83
C ILE A 51 7.62 -12.02 -3.86
N ALA A 52 7.13 -11.25 -2.89
CA ALA A 52 5.75 -10.79 -2.81
C ALA A 52 5.69 -9.26 -2.82
N VAL A 53 4.84 -8.68 -3.67
CA VAL A 53 4.66 -7.22 -3.80
C VAL A 53 3.22 -6.81 -3.50
N PHE A 54 3.07 -5.68 -2.82
CA PHE A 54 1.78 -5.15 -2.36
C PHE A 54 1.71 -3.67 -2.68
N ASP A 55 0.60 -3.18 -3.23
CA ASP A 55 0.29 -1.76 -3.08
C ASP A 55 0.03 -1.44 -1.60
N ASN A 56 0.02 -0.15 -1.24
CA ASN A 56 -0.25 0.32 0.11
C ASN A 56 -1.66 0.91 0.23
N ASP A 57 -1.92 2.04 -0.45
CA ASP A 57 -3.22 2.71 -0.44
C ASP A 57 -4.32 1.77 -0.97
N GLY A 58 -5.37 1.54 -0.18
CA GLY A 58 -6.47 0.64 -0.52
C GLY A 58 -6.14 -0.86 -0.47
N THR A 59 -4.87 -1.25 -0.35
CA THR A 59 -4.44 -2.66 -0.30
C THR A 59 -3.94 -3.09 1.07
N LEU A 60 -3.10 -2.29 1.73
CA LEU A 60 -2.60 -2.55 3.10
C LEU A 60 -3.28 -1.67 4.14
N TRP A 61 -3.79 -0.50 3.75
CA TRP A 61 -4.54 0.41 4.61
C TRP A 61 -5.64 1.17 3.86
N CYS A 62 -6.50 1.88 4.60
CA CYS A 62 -7.59 2.67 4.02
C CYS A 62 -7.08 3.88 3.21
N GLU A 63 -7.71 4.14 2.06
CA GLU A 63 -7.42 5.28 1.18
C GLU A 63 -8.63 6.21 0.96
N LYS A 64 -9.74 5.99 1.68
CA LYS A 64 -10.94 6.81 1.60
C LYS A 64 -11.15 7.57 2.91
N PRO A 65 -11.65 8.82 2.88
CA PRO A 65 -12.17 9.54 1.72
C PRO A 65 -11.09 10.05 0.76
N MET A 66 -9.81 10.00 1.15
CA MET A 66 -8.66 10.32 0.32
C MET A 66 -7.42 9.57 0.79
N PRO A 67 -6.40 9.37 -0.07
CA PRO A 67 -5.14 8.76 0.35
C PRO A 67 -4.54 9.51 1.54
N ILE A 68 -3.98 8.78 2.50
CA ILE A 68 -3.50 9.35 3.78
C ILE A 68 -2.39 10.39 3.54
N GLN A 69 -1.55 10.17 2.53
CA GLN A 69 -0.52 11.14 2.14
C GLN A 69 -1.13 12.42 1.55
N LEU A 70 -2.29 12.36 0.90
CA LEU A 70 -2.94 13.57 0.40
C LEU A 70 -3.36 14.47 1.57
N ASP A 71 -3.95 13.93 2.64
CA ASP A 71 -4.28 14.74 3.83
C ASP A 71 -3.01 15.32 4.50
N PHE A 72 -1.91 14.56 4.55
CA PHE A 72 -0.60 15.06 5.02
C PHE A 72 -0.15 16.30 4.25
N ILE A 73 -0.24 16.23 2.92
CA ILE A 73 0.13 17.34 2.03
C ILE A 73 -0.82 18.52 2.20
N LEU A 74 -2.14 18.28 2.25
CA LEU A 74 -3.13 19.33 2.39
C LEU A 74 -2.93 20.14 3.67
N ARG A 75 -2.69 19.47 4.81
CA ARG A 75 -2.39 20.15 6.07
C ARG A 75 -1.12 21.00 5.97
N ARG A 76 -0.08 20.49 5.30
CA ARG A 76 1.12 21.28 5.03
C ARG A 76 0.83 22.51 4.16
N LEU A 77 0.00 22.38 3.14
CA LEU A 77 -0.41 23.54 2.33
C LEU A 77 -1.15 24.59 3.18
N VAL A 78 -2.01 24.16 4.13
CA VAL A 78 -2.67 25.09 5.07
C VAL A 78 -1.65 25.83 5.92
N GLU A 79 -0.64 25.15 6.48
CA GLU A 79 0.45 25.80 7.24
C GLU A 79 1.20 26.85 6.41
N MET A 80 1.49 26.55 5.14
CA MET A 80 2.12 27.50 4.24
C MET A 80 1.27 28.77 4.06
N THR A 81 -0.07 28.67 4.05
CA THR A 81 -0.95 29.85 3.97
C THR A 81 -0.98 30.71 5.24
N ALA A 82 -0.51 30.18 6.37
CA ALA A 82 -0.32 30.95 7.59
C ALA A 82 0.96 31.80 7.50
N GLN A 83 1.99 31.28 6.82
CA GLN A 83 3.27 31.96 6.59
C GLN A 83 3.18 32.97 5.44
N ASP A 84 2.47 32.62 4.37
CA ASP A 84 2.19 33.48 3.22
C ASP A 84 0.68 33.51 2.91
N PRO A 85 -0.05 34.52 3.41
CA PRO A 85 -1.48 34.66 3.16
C PRO A 85 -1.87 34.82 1.67
N SER A 86 -0.94 35.18 0.78
CA SER A 86 -1.23 35.31 -0.65
C SER A 86 -1.60 33.96 -1.29
N LEU A 87 -1.10 32.85 -0.73
CA LEU A 87 -1.39 31.49 -1.17
C LEU A 87 -2.87 31.11 -0.99
N ARG A 88 -3.62 31.78 -0.12
CA ARG A 88 -5.05 31.48 0.11
C ARG A 88 -5.92 31.71 -1.12
N ASN A 89 -5.46 32.50 -2.09
CA ASN A 89 -6.18 32.76 -3.35
C ASN A 89 -5.55 32.04 -4.56
N ARG A 90 -4.72 31.01 -4.31
CA ARG A 90 -4.00 30.28 -5.35
C ARG A 90 -4.19 28.77 -5.17
N GLN A 91 -4.61 28.08 -6.23
CA GLN A 91 -4.67 26.61 -6.22
C GLN A 91 -3.25 25.98 -6.21
N PRO A 92 -3.03 24.86 -5.51
CA PRO A 92 -4.00 24.09 -4.71
C PRO A 92 -4.12 24.54 -3.24
N TRP A 93 -3.35 25.54 -2.79
CA TRP A 93 -3.39 26.03 -1.40
C TRP A 93 -4.77 26.58 -1.00
N GLN A 94 -5.48 27.23 -1.93
CA GLN A 94 -6.84 27.69 -1.70
C GLN A 94 -7.77 26.52 -1.34
N ALA A 95 -7.81 25.46 -2.15
CA ALA A 95 -8.65 24.30 -1.88
C ALA A 95 -8.31 23.64 -0.54
N ALA A 96 -7.01 23.53 -0.20
CA ALA A 96 -6.59 23.01 1.11
C ALA A 96 -7.07 23.91 2.27
N PHE A 97 -6.89 25.23 2.15
CA PHE A 97 -7.28 26.21 3.18
C PHE A 97 -8.80 26.27 3.40
N GLU A 98 -9.57 26.24 2.32
CA GLU A 98 -11.04 26.28 2.36
C GLU A 98 -11.67 24.90 2.64
N LYS A 99 -10.85 23.83 2.70
CA LYS A 99 -11.29 22.43 2.80
C LYS A 99 -12.25 22.04 1.66
N ASP A 100 -11.93 22.46 0.45
CA ASP A 100 -12.71 22.15 -0.76
C ASP A 100 -12.46 20.70 -1.22
N TYR A 101 -13.02 19.76 -0.46
CA TYR A 101 -12.97 18.33 -0.77
C TYR A 101 -13.68 17.99 -2.08
N ALA A 102 -14.63 18.83 -2.54
CA ALA A 102 -15.30 18.63 -3.82
C ALA A 102 -14.32 18.86 -4.97
N TRP A 103 -13.54 19.95 -4.94
CA TRP A 103 -12.48 20.19 -5.92
C TRP A 103 -11.41 19.11 -5.90
N LEU A 104 -10.97 18.69 -4.71
CA LEU A 104 -9.96 17.63 -4.56
C LEU A 104 -10.45 16.29 -5.13
N ASN A 105 -11.69 15.89 -4.82
CA ASN A 105 -12.31 14.69 -5.38
C ASN A 105 -12.47 14.81 -6.91
N GLU A 106 -12.86 15.98 -7.42
CA GLU A 106 -12.97 16.20 -8.86
C GLU A 106 -11.62 16.04 -9.57
N VAL A 107 -10.52 16.55 -8.97
CA VAL A 107 -9.16 16.36 -9.50
C VAL A 107 -8.81 14.87 -9.60
N ILE A 108 -9.04 14.11 -8.53
CA ILE A 108 -8.76 12.66 -8.48
C ILE A 108 -9.62 11.90 -9.49
N SER A 109 -10.94 12.13 -9.51
CA SER A 109 -11.85 11.45 -10.43
C SER A 109 -11.59 11.81 -11.89
N LYS A 110 -11.07 13.01 -12.20
CA LYS A 110 -10.62 13.37 -13.56
C LYS A 110 -9.36 12.60 -13.94
N HIS A 111 -8.41 12.50 -13.03
CA HIS A 111 -7.18 11.71 -13.24
C HIS A 111 -7.49 10.23 -13.50
N TYR A 112 -8.38 9.60 -12.71
CA TYR A 112 -8.82 8.21 -12.98
C TYR A 112 -9.50 8.03 -14.34
N ARG A 113 -10.06 9.10 -14.91
CA ARG A 113 -10.63 9.12 -16.27
C ARG A 113 -9.64 9.56 -17.35
N GLY A 114 -8.37 9.77 -17.01
CA GLY A 114 -7.29 10.14 -17.93
C GLY A 114 -7.14 11.63 -18.22
N ASP A 115 -7.79 12.51 -17.46
CA ASP A 115 -7.62 13.96 -17.54
C ASP A 115 -6.72 14.49 -16.41
N ASP A 116 -5.46 14.76 -16.76
CA ASP A 116 -4.43 15.21 -15.83
C ASP A 116 -4.34 16.74 -15.69
N SER A 117 -5.26 17.50 -16.29
CA SER A 117 -5.17 18.97 -16.33
C SER A 117 -5.16 19.59 -14.91
N ALA A 118 -6.09 19.16 -14.06
CA ALA A 118 -6.18 19.59 -12.67
C ALA A 118 -5.10 18.95 -11.78
N LEU A 119 -4.65 17.75 -12.16
CA LEU A 119 -3.58 17.04 -11.45
C LEU A 119 -2.27 17.83 -11.49
N LYS A 120 -1.94 18.49 -12.61
CA LYS A 120 -0.75 19.35 -12.71
C LYS A 120 -0.76 20.50 -11.71
N VAL A 121 -1.94 21.06 -11.44
CA VAL A 121 -2.12 22.12 -10.45
C VAL A 121 -1.91 21.58 -9.04
N LEU A 122 -2.54 20.45 -8.72
CA LEU A 122 -2.32 19.77 -7.44
C LEU A 122 -0.85 19.39 -7.22
N ALA A 123 -0.20 18.84 -8.27
CA ALA A 123 1.21 18.44 -8.25
C ALA A 123 2.15 19.60 -7.92
N ALA A 124 1.85 20.83 -8.33
CA ALA A 124 2.64 21.99 -7.96
C ALA A 124 2.65 22.24 -6.44
N GLY A 125 1.49 22.06 -5.78
CA GLY A 125 1.41 22.12 -4.31
C GLY A 125 2.13 20.95 -3.64
N VAL A 126 1.94 19.73 -4.15
CA VAL A 126 2.61 18.51 -3.66
C VAL A 126 4.14 18.67 -3.67
N LEU A 127 4.70 19.15 -4.79
CA LEU A 127 6.15 19.37 -4.92
C LEU A 127 6.65 20.51 -4.03
N ALA A 128 5.83 21.54 -3.79
CA ALA A 128 6.19 22.68 -2.96
C ALA A 128 6.10 22.40 -1.45
N ALA A 129 5.17 21.55 -1.01
CA ALA A 129 4.84 21.33 0.41
C ALA A 129 6.07 20.99 1.28
N PHE A 130 6.98 20.21 0.71
CA PHE A 130 8.22 19.77 1.36
C PHE A 130 9.42 19.93 0.41
N ALA A 131 9.44 21.02 -0.34
CA ALA A 131 10.60 21.39 -1.13
C ALA A 131 11.75 21.83 -0.22
N GLU A 132 12.98 21.52 -0.62
CA GLU A 132 14.23 22.04 -0.02
C GLU A 132 14.48 21.65 1.45
N VAL A 133 13.67 20.75 2.02
CA VAL A 133 13.95 20.10 3.31
C VAL A 133 14.84 18.87 3.10
N THR A 134 15.54 18.47 4.16
CA THR A 134 16.27 17.19 4.17
C THR A 134 15.29 16.01 4.14
N VAL A 135 15.76 14.84 3.68
CA VAL A 135 14.98 13.60 3.75
C VAL A 135 14.64 13.25 5.20
N ASP A 136 15.57 13.45 6.13
CA ASP A 136 15.37 13.13 7.55
C ASP A 136 14.29 14.03 8.20
N GLU A 137 14.27 15.32 7.87
CA GLU A 137 13.19 16.24 8.31
C GLU A 137 11.84 15.85 7.70
N PHE A 138 11.80 15.46 6.43
CA PHE A 138 10.58 14.97 5.80
C PHE A 138 10.06 13.70 6.47
N GLU A 139 10.93 12.71 6.72
CA GLU A 139 10.56 11.48 7.41
C GLU A 139 10.07 11.76 8.84
N THR A 140 10.68 12.72 9.54
CA THR A 140 10.23 13.16 10.88
C THR A 140 8.83 13.77 10.84
N HIS A 141 8.54 14.62 9.85
CA HIS A 141 7.20 15.19 9.68
C HIS A 141 6.16 14.11 9.32
N ALA A 142 6.51 13.18 8.43
CA ALA A 142 5.63 12.09 8.05
C ALA A 142 5.33 11.16 9.23
N ASP A 143 6.35 10.76 10.00
CA ASP A 143 6.21 9.94 11.20
C ASP A 143 5.29 10.61 12.24
N THR A 144 5.57 11.88 12.55
CA THR A 144 4.76 12.66 13.50
C THR A 144 3.30 12.73 13.05
N TYR A 145 3.07 13.02 11.77
CA TYR A 145 1.73 13.09 11.22
C TYR A 145 1.00 11.73 11.32
N LEU A 146 1.63 10.64 10.88
CA LEU A 146 1.02 9.31 10.87
C LEU A 146 0.65 8.84 12.28
N ARG A 147 1.43 9.24 13.30
CA ARG A 147 1.22 8.90 14.71
C ARG A 147 0.21 9.76 15.44
N THR A 148 -0.12 10.95 14.94
CA THR A 148 -0.91 11.94 15.70
C THR A 148 -2.19 12.39 14.99
N ALA A 149 -2.27 12.21 13.68
CA ALA A 149 -3.45 12.60 12.92
C ALA A 149 -4.50 11.47 12.91
N SER A 150 -5.75 11.89 13.04
CA SER A 150 -6.92 11.01 12.96
C SER A 150 -7.54 11.03 11.57
N HIS A 151 -8.02 9.86 11.18
CA HIS A 151 -8.85 9.65 10.01
C HIS A 151 -10.13 10.49 10.09
N PRO A 152 -10.51 11.25 9.04
CA PRO A 152 -11.58 12.23 9.11
C PRO A 152 -12.99 11.65 9.30
N THR A 153 -13.20 10.36 8.96
CA THR A 153 -14.54 9.75 8.94
C THR A 153 -14.64 8.42 9.68
N LEU A 154 -13.51 7.81 10.07
CA LEU A 154 -13.50 6.47 10.68
C LEU A 154 -13.37 6.52 12.20
N ASP A 155 -13.17 7.72 12.77
CA ASP A 155 -12.93 7.92 14.22
C ASP A 155 -11.75 7.10 14.76
N ARG A 156 -10.65 7.04 13.99
CA ARG A 156 -9.46 6.22 14.26
C ARG A 156 -8.20 6.96 13.84
N GLU A 157 -7.07 6.69 14.48
CA GLU A 157 -5.78 7.24 14.06
C GLU A 157 -5.28 6.54 12.79
N TYR A 158 -4.48 7.25 11.98
CA TYR A 158 -4.01 6.70 10.70
C TYR A 158 -3.19 5.42 10.84
N LEU A 159 -2.34 5.31 11.86
CA LEU A 159 -1.59 4.08 12.14
C LEU A 159 -2.47 2.86 12.35
N HIS A 160 -3.69 3.05 12.83
CA HIS A 160 -4.62 1.97 13.08
C HIS A 160 -5.49 1.64 11.87
N CYS A 161 -5.39 2.38 10.77
CA CYS A 161 -6.18 2.17 9.54
C CYS A 161 -5.59 1.09 8.60
N SER A 162 -4.62 0.30 9.05
CA SER A 162 -4.15 -0.89 8.34
C SER A 162 -5.18 -2.02 8.38
N TYR A 163 -5.21 -2.82 7.32
CA TYR A 163 -6.10 -3.97 7.23
C TYR A 163 -5.50 -5.17 7.95
N ALA A 164 -6.09 -5.57 9.07
CA ALA A 164 -5.63 -6.71 9.87
C ALA A 164 -5.43 -8.00 9.04
N PRO A 165 -6.35 -8.39 8.13
CA PRO A 165 -6.16 -9.56 7.28
C PRO A 165 -4.90 -9.47 6.39
N MET A 166 -4.55 -8.27 5.93
CA MET A 166 -3.39 -8.07 5.06
C MET A 166 -2.08 -8.04 5.85
N VAL A 167 -2.09 -7.49 7.08
CA VAL A 167 -0.96 -7.61 8.02
C VAL A 167 -0.70 -9.07 8.37
N GLU A 168 -1.74 -9.85 8.69
CA GLU A 168 -1.63 -11.30 8.92
C GLU A 168 -1.06 -12.04 7.70
N LEU A 169 -1.46 -11.65 6.48
CA LEU A 169 -0.91 -12.21 5.25
C LEU A 169 0.59 -11.93 5.12
N LEU A 170 1.02 -10.69 5.39
CA LEU A 170 2.43 -10.34 5.36
C LEU A 170 3.24 -11.18 6.35
N ASP A 171 2.76 -11.31 7.59
CA ASP A 171 3.42 -12.13 8.62
C ASP A 171 3.49 -13.61 8.22
N TYR A 172 2.39 -14.15 7.70
CA TYR A 172 2.33 -15.53 7.22
C TYR A 172 3.34 -15.78 6.09
N LEU A 173 3.43 -14.86 5.13
CA LEU A 173 4.38 -14.93 4.03
C LEU A 173 5.83 -14.84 4.52
N ALA A 174 6.13 -13.93 5.44
CA ALA A 174 7.46 -13.80 6.05
C ALA A 174 7.86 -15.08 6.80
N ALA A 175 6.94 -15.66 7.58
CA ALA A 175 7.15 -16.94 8.27
C ALA A 175 7.38 -18.13 7.31
N LYS A 176 7.00 -17.97 6.04
CA LYS A 176 7.18 -18.95 4.96
C LYS A 176 8.36 -18.63 4.03
N GLY A 177 9.18 -17.65 4.42
CA GLY A 177 10.41 -17.28 3.72
C GLY A 177 10.20 -16.41 2.49
N PHE A 178 9.04 -15.76 2.36
CA PHE A 178 8.84 -14.75 1.34
C PHE A 178 9.49 -13.42 1.76
N SER A 179 9.99 -12.69 0.77
CA SER A 179 10.38 -11.29 0.94
C SER A 179 9.25 -10.40 0.47
N ASN A 180 8.60 -9.72 1.42
CA ASN A 180 7.51 -8.78 1.16
C ASN A 180 8.05 -7.37 0.81
N TYR A 181 7.45 -6.74 -0.19
CA TYR A 181 7.77 -5.39 -0.66
C TYR A 181 6.49 -4.55 -0.81
N ILE A 182 6.59 -3.26 -0.53
CA ILE A 182 5.56 -2.27 -0.91
C ILE A 182 5.93 -1.71 -2.30
N VAL A 183 4.95 -1.58 -3.18
CA VAL A 183 5.07 -0.99 -4.53
C VAL A 183 3.86 -0.07 -4.76
N SER A 184 4.02 1.22 -4.47
CA SER A 184 2.90 2.14 -4.34
C SER A 184 3.05 3.45 -5.10
N GLY A 185 1.93 3.96 -5.63
CA GLY A 185 1.86 5.32 -6.14
C GLY A 185 2.12 6.39 -5.08
N GLY A 186 1.93 6.04 -3.79
CA GLY A 186 2.29 6.87 -2.65
C GLY A 186 3.78 7.14 -2.51
N GLY A 187 4.13 8.17 -1.75
CA GLY A 187 5.51 8.61 -1.54
C GLY A 187 6.32 7.59 -0.74
N ARG A 188 7.42 7.12 -1.32
CA ARG A 188 8.34 6.16 -0.68
C ARG A 188 8.75 6.60 0.73
N ASP A 189 9.26 7.82 0.86
CA ASP A 189 9.77 8.34 2.13
C ASP A 189 8.64 8.75 3.10
N PHE A 190 7.37 8.74 2.66
CA PHE A 190 6.22 8.95 3.53
C PHE A 190 5.82 7.65 4.23
N MET A 191 5.93 6.50 3.54
CA MET A 191 5.58 5.19 4.09
C MET A 191 6.68 4.59 4.97
N ARG A 192 7.96 4.83 4.63
CA ARG A 192 9.13 4.23 5.30
C ARG A 192 9.20 4.38 6.82
N PRO A 193 8.77 5.50 7.45
CA PRO A 193 8.87 5.64 8.91
C PRO A 193 8.05 4.61 9.68
N ILE A 194 6.94 4.14 9.12
CA ILE A 194 6.00 3.22 9.80
C ILE A 194 6.01 1.80 9.23
N SER A 195 6.62 1.57 8.06
CA SER A 195 6.47 0.30 7.32
C SER A 195 6.94 -0.93 8.09
N GLN A 196 8.03 -0.80 8.86
CA GLN A 196 8.57 -1.91 9.64
C GLN A 196 7.67 -2.25 10.84
N GLU A 197 7.12 -1.23 11.50
CA GLU A 197 6.27 -1.37 12.68
C GLU A 197 4.90 -1.92 12.33
N VAL A 198 4.27 -1.38 11.28
CA VAL A 198 2.89 -1.71 10.89
C VAL A 198 2.81 -2.96 10.03
N TYR A 199 3.80 -3.19 9.15
CA TYR A 199 3.72 -4.24 8.13
C TYR A 199 4.81 -5.29 8.23
N GLY A 200 5.78 -5.14 9.14
CA GLY A 200 6.97 -5.98 9.18
C GLY A 200 7.91 -5.79 7.96
N ILE A 201 7.68 -4.76 7.14
CA ILE A 201 8.43 -4.52 5.89
C ILE A 201 9.55 -3.48 6.15
N PRO A 202 10.83 -3.85 6.02
CA PRO A 202 11.94 -2.92 6.23
C PRO A 202 11.98 -1.86 5.14
N ARG A 203 12.53 -0.68 5.47
CA ARG A 203 12.48 0.53 4.64
C ARG A 203 13.13 0.39 3.24
N ASP A 204 14.09 -0.52 3.09
CA ASP A 204 14.73 -0.83 1.80
C ASP A 204 13.83 -1.63 0.86
N ARG A 205 12.75 -2.22 1.38
CA ARG A 205 11.72 -2.93 0.62
C ARG A 205 10.46 -2.10 0.36
N VAL A 206 10.54 -0.80 0.62
CA VAL A 206 9.50 0.17 0.25
C VAL A 206 9.87 0.84 -1.07
N ILE A 207 9.09 0.53 -2.10
CA ILE A 207 9.16 1.11 -3.44
C ILE A 207 7.94 2.01 -3.60
N GLY A 208 8.16 3.24 -4.06
CA GLY A 208 7.08 4.15 -4.34
C GLY A 208 7.54 5.43 -5.02
N SER A 209 6.60 6.32 -5.25
CA SER A 209 6.85 7.62 -5.88
C SER A 209 7.87 8.45 -5.08
N GLY A 210 8.64 9.27 -5.80
CA GLY A 210 9.74 10.03 -5.23
C GLY A 210 10.01 11.33 -5.99
N VAL A 211 10.59 12.28 -5.26
CA VAL A 211 11.18 13.50 -5.83
C VAL A 211 12.67 13.31 -6.05
N ALA A 212 13.26 14.13 -6.92
CA ALA A 212 14.69 14.14 -7.13
C ALA A 212 15.41 14.49 -5.81
N LEU A 213 16.53 13.83 -5.59
CA LEU A 213 17.35 13.99 -4.40
C LEU A 213 18.72 14.53 -4.79
N THR A 214 19.26 15.43 -3.97
CA THR A 214 20.64 15.91 -4.11
C THR A 214 21.41 15.69 -2.82
N TRP A 215 22.67 15.30 -2.95
CA TRP A 215 23.59 15.27 -1.82
C TRP A 215 24.21 16.65 -1.63
N LYS A 216 24.22 17.13 -0.39
CA LYS A 216 24.84 18.40 -0.01
C LYS A 216 25.84 18.16 1.11
N ASP A 217 27.10 18.46 0.85
CA ASP A 217 28.14 18.49 1.87
C ASP A 217 27.92 19.67 2.84
N ASP A 218 27.92 19.39 4.13
CA ASP A 218 27.88 20.39 5.21
C ASP A 218 29.24 20.54 5.93
N GLY A 219 30.29 19.87 5.42
CA GLY A 219 31.64 19.83 6.00
C GLY A 219 31.83 18.76 7.07
N HIS A 220 30.79 17.98 7.41
CA HIS A 220 30.83 16.99 8.50
C HIS A 220 30.25 15.63 8.13
N SER A 221 29.03 15.58 7.61
CA SER A 221 28.30 14.31 7.40
C SER A 221 27.57 14.25 6.06
N GLY A 222 27.24 15.40 5.48
CA GLY A 222 26.46 15.51 4.26
C GLY A 222 24.98 15.15 4.48
N THR A 223 24.10 15.86 3.79
CA THR A 223 22.65 15.67 3.88
C THR A 223 22.06 15.33 2.52
N ILE A 224 20.93 14.63 2.52
CA ILE A 224 20.15 14.38 1.31
C ILE A 224 18.97 15.35 1.29
N LEU A 225 18.92 16.21 0.27
CA LEU A 225 17.89 17.23 0.10
C LEU A 225 16.84 16.78 -0.91
N ARG A 226 15.57 17.08 -0.59
CA ARG A 226 14.45 16.90 -1.50
C ARG A 226 14.35 18.08 -2.47
N GLN A 227 14.29 17.80 -3.76
CA GLN A 227 14.12 18.81 -4.80
C GLN A 227 12.62 18.97 -5.15
N PRO A 228 12.17 20.17 -5.57
CA PRO A 228 10.82 20.40 -6.07
C PRO A 228 10.63 19.86 -7.49
N GLN A 229 11.08 18.64 -7.74
CA GLN A 229 11.06 17.98 -9.04
C GLN A 229 10.74 16.50 -8.85
N THR A 230 9.80 15.97 -9.63
CA THR A 230 9.49 14.54 -9.66
C THR A 230 10.67 13.73 -10.20
N ASP A 231 11.01 12.64 -9.52
CA ASP A 231 11.99 11.64 -10.00
C ASP A 231 11.25 10.43 -10.59
N VAL A 232 10.37 9.83 -9.79
CA VAL A 232 9.59 8.65 -10.16
C VAL A 232 8.15 8.80 -9.69
N VAL A 233 7.21 8.43 -10.56
CA VAL A 233 5.82 8.17 -10.21
C VAL A 233 5.62 6.67 -10.34
N ASP A 234 5.51 5.97 -9.22
CA ASP A 234 5.47 4.50 -9.17
C ASP A 234 4.04 3.97 -9.24
N ASP A 235 3.34 4.30 -10.33
CA ASP A 235 1.97 3.86 -10.57
C ASP A 235 1.76 3.30 -11.97
N GLY A 236 0.74 2.46 -12.13
CA GLY A 236 0.40 1.89 -13.43
C GLY A 236 1.57 1.12 -14.05
N PRO A 237 1.92 1.39 -15.33
CA PRO A 237 3.04 0.74 -16.00
C PRO A 237 4.41 0.98 -15.37
N ALA A 238 4.57 1.97 -14.48
CA ALA A 238 5.83 2.21 -13.79
C ALA A 238 6.11 1.16 -12.71
N LYS A 239 5.08 0.63 -12.03
CA LYS A 239 5.22 -0.40 -10.98
C LYS A 239 6.09 -1.60 -11.40
N PRO A 240 5.84 -2.30 -12.52
CA PRO A 240 6.70 -3.41 -12.94
C PRO A 240 8.14 -2.98 -13.29
N VAL A 241 8.33 -1.76 -13.78
CA VAL A 241 9.67 -1.21 -14.06
C VAL A 241 10.43 -0.96 -12.75
N GLN A 242 9.78 -0.40 -11.74
CA GLN A 242 10.42 -0.15 -10.44
C GLN A 242 10.67 -1.44 -9.65
N ILE A 243 9.76 -2.41 -9.73
CA ILE A 243 10.00 -3.78 -9.23
C ILE A 243 11.31 -4.33 -9.82
N TRP A 244 11.48 -4.26 -11.14
CA TRP A 244 12.71 -4.73 -11.77
C TRP A 244 13.94 -3.93 -11.33
N ASN A 245 13.85 -2.60 -11.31
CA ASN A 245 14.97 -1.73 -10.94
C ASN A 245 15.43 -1.90 -9.48
N ARG A 246 14.51 -2.22 -8.56
CA ARG A 246 14.78 -2.27 -7.12
C ARG A 246 15.01 -3.69 -6.59
N ILE A 247 14.28 -4.66 -7.13
CA ILE A 247 14.34 -6.06 -6.67
C ILE A 247 15.19 -6.91 -7.61
N GLY A 248 15.22 -6.58 -8.92
CA GLY A 248 15.91 -7.39 -9.93
C GLY A 248 15.26 -8.74 -10.20
N ARG A 249 14.05 -8.96 -9.68
CA ARG A 249 13.29 -10.22 -9.79
C ARG A 249 11.83 -9.93 -10.03
N ARG A 250 11.16 -10.88 -10.67
CA ARG A 250 9.73 -10.85 -10.89
C ARG A 250 9.01 -11.51 -9.70
N PRO A 251 7.98 -10.88 -9.13
CA PRO A 251 7.26 -11.42 -7.98
C PRO A 251 6.46 -12.66 -8.35
N VAL A 252 6.18 -13.49 -7.35
CA VAL A 252 5.31 -14.67 -7.45
C VAL A 252 3.99 -14.45 -6.69
N ILE A 253 3.92 -13.39 -5.88
CA ILE A 253 2.67 -12.88 -5.30
C ILE A 253 2.59 -11.38 -5.62
N ALA A 254 1.45 -10.93 -6.14
CA ALA A 254 1.13 -9.51 -6.27
C ALA A 254 -0.27 -9.22 -5.73
N ALA A 255 -0.40 -8.18 -4.92
CA ALA A 255 -1.67 -7.70 -4.38
C ALA A 255 -1.85 -6.21 -4.65
N GLY A 256 -3.06 -5.83 -5.06
CA GLY A 256 -3.47 -4.45 -5.31
C GLY A 256 -4.98 -4.29 -5.11
N ASN A 257 -5.52 -3.11 -5.42
CA ASN A 257 -6.96 -2.84 -5.34
C ASN A 257 -7.51 -2.03 -6.53
N SER A 258 -6.65 -1.50 -7.41
CA SER A 258 -7.05 -0.54 -8.43
C SER A 258 -6.59 -0.89 -9.86
N ASN A 259 -7.04 -0.11 -10.85
CA ASN A 259 -6.57 -0.17 -12.24
C ASN A 259 -5.07 0.15 -12.36
N GLY A 260 -4.52 0.95 -11.43
CA GLY A 260 -3.08 1.26 -11.34
C GLY A 260 -2.24 0.02 -11.03
N ASP A 261 -2.81 -0.98 -10.36
CA ASP A 261 -2.12 -2.23 -10.03
C ASP A 261 -2.11 -3.24 -11.17
N LEU A 262 -2.94 -3.05 -12.19
CA LEU A 262 -3.11 -4.05 -13.24
C LEU A 262 -1.78 -4.44 -13.92
N PRO A 263 -0.86 -3.51 -14.25
CA PRO A 263 0.45 -3.88 -14.79
C PRO A 263 1.33 -4.67 -13.80
N MET A 264 1.28 -4.35 -12.50
CA MET A 264 1.99 -5.11 -11.46
C MET A 264 1.43 -6.53 -11.31
N LEU A 265 0.11 -6.66 -11.23
CA LEU A 265 -0.58 -7.96 -11.14
C LEU A 265 -0.28 -8.84 -12.36
N LYS A 266 -0.29 -8.27 -13.58
CA LYS A 266 0.13 -8.97 -14.81
C LYS A 266 1.61 -9.33 -14.78
N PHE A 267 2.46 -8.46 -14.25
CA PHE A 267 3.89 -8.71 -14.19
C PHE A 267 4.26 -9.87 -13.27
N ALA A 268 3.43 -10.22 -12.27
CA ALA A 268 3.64 -11.45 -11.50
C ALA A 268 3.52 -12.74 -12.33
N GLU A 269 3.05 -12.70 -13.58
CA GLU A 269 3.07 -13.87 -14.47
C GLU A 269 4.48 -14.32 -14.83
N HIS A 270 4.77 -15.58 -14.51
CA HIS A 270 5.96 -16.27 -14.98
C HIS A 270 5.56 -17.40 -15.94
N PRO A 271 6.36 -17.64 -16.99
CA PRO A 271 6.27 -18.89 -17.73
C PRO A 271 6.66 -20.06 -16.81
N ASN A 272 5.71 -20.96 -16.52
CA ASN A 272 5.90 -22.21 -15.75
C ASN A 272 6.21 -22.07 -14.25
N VAL A 273 6.10 -20.88 -13.65
CA VAL A 273 6.13 -20.71 -12.19
C VAL A 273 4.76 -20.20 -11.75
N PRO A 274 4.09 -20.85 -10.78
CA PRO A 274 2.80 -20.41 -10.31
C PRO A 274 2.90 -19.00 -9.72
N ALA A 275 1.86 -18.20 -9.92
CA ALA A 275 1.74 -16.87 -9.31
C ALA A 275 0.38 -16.67 -8.66
N LEU A 276 0.36 -16.02 -7.51
CA LEU A 276 -0.87 -15.59 -6.84
C LEU A 276 -1.11 -14.10 -7.09
N ARG A 277 -2.29 -13.78 -7.62
CA ARG A 277 -2.73 -12.40 -7.87
C ARG A 277 -3.96 -12.12 -7.03
N LEU A 278 -3.86 -11.13 -6.17
CA LEU A 278 -4.88 -10.72 -5.22
C LEU A 278 -5.39 -9.33 -5.59
N LEU A 279 -6.70 -9.16 -5.66
CA LEU A 279 -7.33 -7.85 -5.82
C LEU A 279 -8.31 -7.62 -4.67
N VAL A 280 -8.09 -6.58 -3.87
CA VAL A 280 -9.02 -6.18 -2.80
C VAL A 280 -10.23 -5.48 -3.44
N LEU A 281 -11.43 -5.92 -3.06
CA LEU A 281 -12.71 -5.35 -3.45
C LEU A 281 -13.32 -4.64 -2.24
N HIS A 282 -13.40 -3.32 -2.31
CA HIS A 282 -14.04 -2.47 -1.30
C HIS A 282 -15.56 -2.46 -1.50
N ASP A 283 -16.25 -3.34 -0.78
CA ASP A 283 -17.70 -3.54 -0.86
C ASP A 283 -18.40 -3.53 0.50
N ASP A 284 -17.80 -2.87 1.50
CA ASP A 284 -18.28 -2.84 2.87
C ASP A 284 -18.43 -1.42 3.45
N PRO A 285 -19.58 -0.76 3.21
CA PRO A 285 -19.81 0.59 3.71
C PRO A 285 -20.10 0.64 5.22
N GLU A 286 -20.26 -0.51 5.88
CA GLU A 286 -20.56 -0.58 7.31
C GLU A 286 -19.28 -0.60 8.16
N ARG A 287 -18.23 -1.27 7.66
CA ARG A 287 -16.96 -1.43 8.37
C ARG A 287 -15.80 -0.64 7.77
N GLU A 288 -15.91 -0.23 6.51
CA GLU A 288 -14.92 0.56 5.77
C GLU A 288 -15.64 1.49 4.76
N PHE A 289 -15.52 1.22 3.46
CA PHE A 289 -16.14 1.95 2.37
C PHE A 289 -16.62 0.98 1.27
N ASP A 290 -17.51 1.47 0.39
CA ASP A 290 -18.00 0.76 -0.79
C ASP A 290 -17.68 1.60 -2.03
N TYR A 291 -16.72 1.13 -2.83
CA TYR A 291 -16.32 1.82 -4.05
C TYR A 291 -15.60 0.88 -5.03
N VAL A 292 -15.83 1.15 -6.31
CA VAL A 292 -15.11 0.50 -7.42
C VAL A 292 -14.56 1.51 -8.43
N ASP A 293 -14.78 2.81 -8.22
CA ASP A 293 -14.27 3.88 -9.09
C ASP A 293 -12.74 3.80 -9.14
N GLY A 294 -12.21 3.59 -10.33
CA GLY A 294 -10.77 3.39 -10.54
C GLY A 294 -10.30 1.94 -10.40
N ALA A 295 -11.18 0.95 -10.19
CA ALA A 295 -10.87 -0.47 -10.07
C ALA A 295 -11.66 -1.37 -11.05
N GLU A 296 -12.57 -0.82 -11.84
CA GLU A 296 -13.51 -1.57 -12.68
C GLU A 296 -12.80 -2.50 -13.67
N HIS A 297 -11.76 -1.99 -14.33
CA HIS A 297 -10.99 -2.77 -15.29
C HIS A 297 -10.15 -3.86 -14.60
N ALA A 298 -9.56 -3.57 -13.43
CA ALA A 298 -8.86 -4.57 -12.64
C ALA A 298 -9.79 -5.69 -12.17
N LEU A 299 -11.03 -5.36 -11.76
CA LEU A 299 -12.05 -6.33 -11.39
C LEU A 299 -12.47 -7.20 -12.57
N ASP A 300 -12.72 -6.61 -13.74
CA ASP A 300 -13.10 -7.35 -14.95
C ASP A 300 -11.98 -8.29 -15.42
N VAL A 301 -10.73 -7.83 -15.42
CA VAL A 301 -9.58 -8.67 -15.77
C VAL A 301 -9.38 -9.78 -14.74
N SER A 302 -9.53 -9.47 -13.44
CA SER A 302 -9.40 -10.48 -12.38
C SER A 302 -10.43 -11.59 -12.54
N ARG A 303 -11.69 -11.25 -12.80
CA ARG A 303 -12.76 -12.22 -13.06
C ARG A 303 -12.50 -13.03 -14.32
N ALA A 304 -12.10 -12.38 -15.42
CA ALA A 304 -11.85 -13.04 -16.70
C ALA A 304 -10.65 -14.01 -16.66
N ASN A 305 -9.68 -13.76 -15.78
CA ASN A 305 -8.45 -14.56 -15.67
C ASN A 305 -8.39 -15.40 -14.39
N GLY A 306 -9.48 -15.47 -13.62
CA GLY A 306 -9.56 -16.28 -12.39
C GLY A 306 -8.59 -15.83 -11.29
N TRP A 307 -8.24 -14.54 -11.23
CA TRP A 307 -7.44 -14.01 -10.12
C TRP A 307 -8.28 -13.97 -8.84
N THR A 308 -7.61 -14.01 -7.69
CA THR A 308 -8.29 -14.04 -6.41
C THR A 308 -8.79 -12.63 -6.07
N VAL A 309 -10.10 -12.41 -6.14
CA VAL A 309 -10.73 -11.18 -5.65
C VAL A 309 -11.14 -11.38 -4.20
N VAL A 310 -10.74 -10.47 -3.33
CA VAL A 310 -10.98 -10.50 -1.88
C VAL A 310 -12.02 -9.43 -1.53
N SER A 311 -13.25 -9.84 -1.22
CA SER A 311 -14.31 -8.94 -0.76
C SER A 311 -14.08 -8.58 0.71
N ILE A 312 -13.94 -7.29 1.01
CA ILE A 312 -13.87 -6.82 2.41
C ILE A 312 -15.10 -7.32 3.18
N LYS A 313 -16.28 -7.25 2.57
CA LYS A 313 -17.54 -7.64 3.20
C LYS A 313 -17.63 -9.13 3.51
N LYS A 314 -17.20 -9.99 2.59
CA LYS A 314 -17.44 -11.44 2.66
C LYS A 314 -16.25 -12.24 3.15
N ASP A 315 -15.04 -11.76 2.91
CA ASP A 315 -13.82 -12.54 3.11
C ASP A 315 -13.04 -12.09 4.35
N TRP A 316 -13.37 -10.94 4.94
CA TRP A 316 -12.74 -10.46 6.17
C TRP A 316 -13.70 -10.49 7.37
N LYS A 317 -13.29 -11.17 8.44
CA LYS A 317 -13.96 -11.16 9.76
C LYS A 317 -13.76 -9.83 10.46
N THR A 318 -12.53 -9.32 10.40
CA THR A 318 -12.09 -8.06 11.00
C THR A 318 -11.43 -7.25 9.89
N VAL A 319 -11.79 -5.97 9.74
CA VAL A 319 -11.19 -5.10 8.72
C VAL A 319 -9.95 -4.42 9.29
N PHE A 320 -10.14 -3.59 10.33
CA PHE A 320 -9.05 -2.92 11.03
C PHE A 320 -8.76 -3.61 12.36
N GLU A 321 -7.51 -3.56 12.83
CA GLU A 321 -7.17 -4.04 14.17
C GLU A 321 -8.08 -3.38 15.22
N ARG A 322 -8.56 -4.19 16.18
CA ARG A 322 -9.32 -3.66 17.31
C ARG A 322 -8.36 -2.96 18.25
N PHE A 323 -8.79 -1.83 18.80
CA PHE A 323 -8.12 -1.17 19.91
C PHE A 323 -7.71 -2.22 20.95
N ALA A 324 -6.44 -2.21 21.37
CA ALA A 324 -6.13 -2.76 22.67
C ALA A 324 -6.78 -1.82 23.70
N GLU A 325 -7.82 -2.30 24.39
CA GLU A 325 -8.33 -1.67 25.61
C GLU A 325 -7.27 -1.73 26.72
#